data_AF-A0AAE9M7P0-F1
#
_entry.id   AF-A0AAE9M7P0-F1
#
_cell.length_a   1.000
_cell.length_b   1.000
_cell.length_c   1.000
_cell.angle_alpha   90.00
_cell.angle_beta   90.00
_cell.angle_gamma   90.00
#
_symmetry.space_group_name_H-M   'P 1'
#
loop_
_entity.id
_entity.type
_entity.pdbx_description
1 polymer ?
#
loop_
_entity_poly.entity_id
_entity_poly.type
_entity_poly.pdbx_seq_one_letter_code
_entity_poly.pdbx_strand_id
1 'polypeptide(L)'
;MTDSNSNGALKNTQFKMTTRQFIEKAKKIHFDKYDYSEVVYCGSHGKVKIICPTHGPFFQESRQHLKGQGCLACAGKMPLTTNEFISKVSSIHNNFYDYSLVEYRGRAHKVKIICPKHGLFEQEAKEHYRYGCYHCGNDKIKEKLSSNTSEFIEKAKALHGDKYNYDLTNYRGNKIKVKIICQFHKSFMQTPNDHLMGVGCPQCKNEISLWKRSDYVKLCDERHDGKSNLYLIKCYSSNEVFYKIGITVKKIKNRFSYDMPYSYEVIKFISESASFVWDLEKKLHRLLVDYKYTPNIQFGGANECFSVIPKDTLKLLDSLDSSKQLQLIA
;
A
#
# COMPACT_ATOMS: atom_id res chain seq x y z
N MET A 1 -15.82 -45.45 65.00
CA MET A 1 -14.65 -46.26 65.36
C MET A 1 -14.54 -47.31 64.26
N THR A 2 -13.83 -46.94 63.19
CA THR A 2 -12.45 -47.38 62.89
C THR A 2 -12.41 -48.82 62.43
N ASP A 3 -12.07 -48.97 61.14
CA ASP A 3 -11.12 -49.94 60.59
C ASP A 3 -11.29 -51.42 61.03
N SER A 4 -11.34 -52.39 60.13
CA SER A 4 -10.21 -52.64 59.24
C SER A 4 -10.50 -53.71 58.19
N ASN A 5 -9.95 -53.40 57.02
CA ASN A 5 -9.73 -54.18 55.82
C ASN A 5 -8.79 -55.38 56.03
N SER A 6 -9.01 -56.49 55.32
CA SER A 6 -7.92 -57.34 54.76
C SER A 6 -8.55 -58.39 53.83
N ASN A 7 -8.48 -58.24 52.50
CA ASN A 7 -7.36 -58.46 51.59
C ASN A 7 -7.49 -59.80 50.83
N GLY A 8 -7.99 -59.72 49.60
CA GLY A 8 -7.92 -60.76 48.58
C GLY A 8 -7.60 -60.12 47.23
N ALA A 9 -6.38 -59.60 47.09
CA ALA A 9 -5.92 -58.92 45.88
C ALA A 9 -5.74 -59.91 44.71
N LEU A 10 -6.64 -59.84 43.73
CA LEU A 10 -6.42 -60.40 42.39
C LEU A 10 -5.39 -59.52 41.68
N LYS A 11 -4.13 -59.98 41.66
CA LYS A 11 -3.04 -59.36 40.87
C LYS A 11 -3.36 -59.48 39.37
N ASN A 12 -3.63 -58.35 38.74
CA ASN A 12 -3.74 -58.19 37.30
C ASN A 12 -2.33 -58.24 36.66
N THR A 13 -1.88 -59.43 36.24
CA THR A 13 -0.63 -59.59 35.50
C THR A 13 -0.81 -59.19 34.04
N GLN A 14 -0.59 -57.92 33.75
CA GLN A 14 -0.44 -57.42 32.39
C GLN A 14 0.81 -58.07 31.77
N PHE A 15 0.61 -59.00 30.82
CA PHE A 15 1.69 -59.70 30.11
C PHE A 15 2.63 -58.68 29.43
N LYS A 16 3.77 -58.37 30.07
CA LYS A 16 4.88 -57.64 29.42
C LYS A 16 5.52 -58.59 28.41
N MET A 17 5.46 -58.24 27.12
CA MET A 17 6.17 -58.96 26.05
C MET A 17 7.67 -59.06 26.40
N THR A 18 8.29 -60.19 26.14
CA THR A 18 9.74 -60.39 26.37
C THR A 18 10.58 -59.93 25.18
N THR A 19 11.88 -59.70 25.37
CA THR A 19 12.84 -59.41 24.29
C THR A 19 12.79 -60.47 23.18
N ARG A 20 12.76 -61.75 23.55
CA ARG A 20 12.66 -62.86 22.59
C ARG A 20 11.38 -62.78 21.75
N GLN A 21 10.23 -62.55 22.39
CA GLN A 21 8.95 -62.40 21.70
C GLN A 21 8.93 -61.18 20.76
N PHE A 22 9.58 -60.08 21.15
CA PHE A 22 9.76 -58.91 20.28
C PHE A 22 10.57 -59.28 19.03
N ILE A 23 11.73 -59.94 19.20
CA ILE A 23 12.60 -60.35 18.08
C ILE A 23 11.87 -61.30 17.14
N GLU A 24 11.14 -62.29 17.67
CA GLU A 24 10.35 -63.23 16.85
C GLU A 24 9.27 -62.51 16.02
N LYS A 25 8.58 -61.53 16.60
CA LYS A 25 7.61 -60.70 15.85
C LYS A 25 8.29 -59.78 14.83
N ALA A 26 9.43 -59.19 15.18
CA ALA A 26 10.18 -58.31 14.29
C ALA A 26 10.73 -59.07 13.08
N LYS A 27 11.24 -60.29 13.26
CA LYS A 27 11.68 -61.19 12.18
C LYS A 27 10.52 -61.63 11.28
N LYS A 28 9.29 -61.77 11.78
CA LYS A 28 8.12 -62.04 10.92
C LYS A 28 7.76 -60.87 9.99
N ILE A 29 8.07 -59.64 10.39
CA ILE A 29 7.73 -58.42 9.64
C ILE A 29 8.86 -58.05 8.68
N HIS A 30 10.11 -58.12 9.15
CA HIS A 30 11.28 -57.64 8.44
C HIS A 30 12.15 -58.77 7.87
N PHE A 31 11.79 -60.04 8.08
CA PHE A 31 12.57 -61.22 7.68
C PHE A 31 14.02 -61.09 8.18
N ASP A 32 15.01 -61.30 7.31
CA ASP A 32 16.45 -61.22 7.63
C ASP A 32 17.05 -59.83 7.37
N LYS A 33 16.22 -58.78 7.35
CA LYS A 33 16.67 -57.42 7.01
C LYS A 33 17.52 -56.74 8.09
N TYR A 34 17.41 -57.16 9.34
CA TYR A 34 18.09 -56.54 10.48
C TYR A 34 18.72 -57.57 11.40
N ASP A 35 19.85 -57.19 11.99
CA ASP A 35 20.43 -57.90 13.12
C ASP A 35 19.86 -57.36 14.43
N TYR A 36 19.43 -58.29 15.29
CA TYR A 36 18.81 -58.05 16.59
C TYR A 36 19.67 -58.55 17.76
N SER A 37 20.94 -58.89 17.51
CA SER A 37 21.92 -59.39 18.49
C SER A 37 22.02 -58.52 19.74
N GLU A 38 21.84 -57.21 19.62
CA GLU A 38 21.95 -56.24 20.72
C GLU A 38 20.60 -55.68 21.22
N VAL A 39 19.47 -56.28 20.84
CA VAL A 39 18.15 -55.78 21.26
C VAL A 39 17.88 -56.07 22.73
N VAL A 40 17.50 -55.05 23.48
CA VAL A 40 16.92 -55.17 24.83
C VAL A 40 15.54 -54.52 24.83
N TYR A 41 14.47 -55.31 24.96
CA TYR A 41 13.11 -54.79 24.94
C TYR A 41 12.72 -54.17 26.29
N CYS A 42 12.41 -52.88 26.26
CA CYS A 42 12.04 -52.08 27.45
C CYS A 42 10.58 -51.60 27.42
N GLY A 43 9.72 -52.20 26.59
CA GLY A 43 8.30 -51.85 26.47
C GLY A 43 7.91 -51.31 25.09
N SER A 44 6.60 -51.16 24.84
CA SER A 44 6.06 -50.77 23.53
C SER A 44 6.53 -49.40 23.05
N HIS A 45 6.67 -48.45 23.98
CA HIS A 45 7.15 -47.08 23.73
C HIS A 45 8.66 -46.94 23.96
N GLY A 46 9.32 -48.01 24.40
CA GLY A 46 10.76 -48.06 24.58
C GLY A 46 11.49 -48.16 23.25
N LYS A 47 12.61 -47.44 23.12
CA LYS A 47 13.49 -47.53 21.95
C LYS A 47 14.43 -48.72 22.09
N VAL A 48 14.50 -49.53 21.04
CA VAL A 48 15.42 -50.67 20.91
C VAL A 48 16.56 -50.32 19.93
N LYS A 49 17.75 -50.86 20.20
CA LYS A 49 18.91 -50.78 19.29
C LYS A 49 18.79 -51.91 18.27
N ILE A 50 18.70 -51.58 16.99
CA ILE A 50 18.58 -52.53 15.87
C ILE A 50 19.73 -52.25 14.91
N ILE A 51 20.33 -53.29 14.33
CA ILE A 51 21.48 -53.15 13.44
C ILE A 51 21.03 -53.36 12.00
N CYS A 52 21.22 -52.33 11.16
CA CYS A 52 21.05 -52.44 9.72
C CYS A 52 22.38 -52.89 9.10
N PRO A 53 22.43 -54.01 8.36
CA PRO A 53 23.69 -54.52 7.79
C PRO A 53 24.42 -53.50 6.89
N THR A 54 23.67 -52.59 6.26
CA THR A 54 24.23 -51.58 5.34
C THR A 54 24.45 -50.21 5.97
N HIS A 55 23.79 -49.88 7.08
CA HIS A 55 23.82 -48.52 7.67
C HIS A 55 24.18 -48.49 9.16
N GLY A 56 24.52 -49.63 9.75
CA GLY A 56 24.93 -49.74 11.15
C GLY A 56 23.78 -49.68 12.16
N PRO A 57 24.10 -49.49 13.45
CA PRO A 57 23.11 -49.48 14.54
C PRO A 57 22.24 -48.22 14.51
N PHE A 58 20.93 -48.39 14.71
CA PHE A 58 19.96 -47.31 14.87
C PHE A 58 18.98 -47.61 16.00
N PHE A 59 18.34 -46.56 16.54
CA PHE A 59 17.34 -46.70 17.59
C PHE A 59 15.93 -46.44 17.06
N GLN A 60 14.99 -47.33 17.39
CA GLN A 60 13.59 -47.19 16.98
C GLN A 60 12.65 -47.62 18.10
N GLU A 61 11.49 -46.95 18.21
CA GLU A 61 10.43 -47.35 19.14
C GLU A 61 9.89 -48.73 18.77
N SER A 62 9.82 -49.63 19.76
CA SER A 62 9.48 -51.04 19.56
C SER A 62 8.14 -51.23 18.82
N ARG A 63 7.08 -50.49 19.20
CA ARG A 63 5.78 -50.63 18.53
C ARG A 63 5.83 -50.17 17.07
N GLN A 64 6.63 -49.15 16.76
CA GLN A 64 6.72 -48.60 15.41
C GLN A 64 7.51 -49.55 14.51
N HIS A 65 8.56 -50.16 15.05
CA HIS A 65 9.30 -51.21 14.36
C HIS A 65 8.40 -52.40 14.02
N LEU A 66 7.55 -52.82 14.97
CA LEU A 66 6.54 -53.88 14.75
C LEU A 66 5.35 -53.45 13.86
N LYS A 67 5.27 -52.18 13.44
CA LYS A 67 4.35 -51.72 12.40
C LYS A 67 5.00 -51.70 11.01
N GLY A 68 6.23 -52.21 10.88
CA GLY A 68 6.97 -52.23 9.63
C GLY A 68 7.85 -51.01 9.39
N GLN A 69 8.02 -50.09 10.36
CA GLN A 69 9.06 -49.07 10.24
C GLN A 69 10.45 -49.71 10.36
N GLY A 70 11.41 -49.18 9.62
CA GLY A 70 12.76 -49.71 9.54
C GLY A 70 13.81 -48.62 9.51
N CYS A 71 15.00 -48.94 9.01
CA CYS A 71 16.10 -48.01 8.85
C CYS A 71 15.72 -46.84 7.92
N LEU A 72 15.90 -45.61 8.40
CA LEU A 72 15.58 -44.39 7.64
C LEU A 72 16.49 -44.21 6.42
N ALA A 73 17.73 -44.69 6.47
CA ALA A 73 18.66 -44.67 5.36
C ALA A 73 18.24 -45.60 4.23
N CYS A 74 17.86 -46.85 4.53
CA CYS A 74 17.26 -47.76 3.55
C CYS A 74 15.98 -47.19 2.93
N ALA A 75 15.21 -46.39 3.68
CA ALA A 75 13.98 -45.77 3.20
C ALA A 75 14.21 -44.47 2.39
N GLY A 76 15.45 -44.02 2.20
CA GLY A 76 15.76 -42.73 1.56
C GLY A 76 15.23 -41.52 2.33
N LYS A 77 14.95 -41.70 3.63
CA LYS A 77 14.36 -40.69 4.54
C LYS A 77 15.39 -40.11 5.50
N MET A 78 16.68 -40.37 5.28
CA MET A 78 17.72 -39.72 6.09
C MET A 78 17.63 -38.20 5.91
N PRO A 79 17.66 -37.44 7.01
CA PRO A 79 17.81 -36.00 6.93
C PRO A 79 19.10 -35.68 6.16
N LEU A 80 19.04 -34.69 5.27
CA LEU A 80 20.25 -34.17 4.64
C LEU A 80 21.21 -33.66 5.72
N THR A 81 22.50 -33.84 5.49
CA THR A 81 23.53 -33.10 6.22
C THR A 81 23.51 -31.63 5.83
N THR A 82 24.14 -30.78 6.65
CA THR A 82 24.31 -29.35 6.33
C THR A 82 24.97 -29.14 4.96
N ASN A 83 26.02 -29.88 4.64
CA ASN A 83 26.74 -29.73 3.36
C ASN A 83 25.89 -30.15 2.16
N GLU A 84 25.13 -31.25 2.27
CA GLU A 84 24.22 -31.68 1.20
C GLU A 84 23.07 -30.69 1.00
N PHE A 85 22.56 -30.09 2.09
CA PHE A 85 21.57 -29.03 2.00
C PHE A 85 22.15 -27.82 1.25
N ILE A 86 23.32 -27.32 1.68
CA ILE A 86 24.01 -26.16 1.08
C ILE A 86 24.25 -26.41 -0.41
N SER A 87 24.84 -27.56 -0.78
CA SER A 87 25.12 -27.90 -2.18
C SER A 87 23.86 -27.83 -3.06
N LYS A 88 22.73 -28.35 -2.56
CA LYS A 88 21.45 -28.32 -3.28
C LYS A 88 20.91 -26.90 -3.45
N VAL A 89 20.85 -26.11 -2.37
CA VAL A 89 20.30 -24.75 -2.45
C VAL A 89 21.21 -23.78 -3.19
N SER A 90 22.53 -23.99 -3.13
CA SER A 90 23.51 -23.28 -3.96
C SER A 90 23.26 -23.52 -5.45
N SER A 91 23.02 -24.77 -5.86
CA SER A 91 22.71 -25.07 -7.26
C SER A 91 21.41 -24.43 -7.73
N ILE A 92 20.33 -24.52 -6.92
CA ILE A 92 19.01 -23.96 -7.27
C ILE A 92 19.06 -22.43 -7.42
N HIS A 93 19.83 -21.79 -6.55
CA HIS A 93 19.95 -20.33 -6.53
C HIS A 93 21.21 -19.82 -7.23
N ASN A 94 21.82 -20.62 -8.10
CA ASN A 94 23.00 -20.25 -8.91
C ASN A 94 24.13 -19.59 -8.10
N ASN A 95 24.44 -20.15 -6.92
CA ASN A 95 25.45 -19.64 -5.98
C ASN A 95 25.24 -18.17 -5.55
N PHE A 96 24.00 -17.69 -5.57
CA PHE A 96 23.69 -16.30 -5.23
C PHE A 96 23.82 -15.97 -3.74
N TYR A 97 23.68 -16.95 -2.84
CA TYR A 97 23.68 -16.71 -1.39
C TYR A 97 24.98 -17.20 -0.75
N ASP A 98 25.37 -16.56 0.35
CA ASP A 98 26.40 -17.07 1.24
C ASP A 98 25.75 -17.89 2.38
N TYR A 99 26.21 -19.13 2.51
CA TYR A 99 25.72 -20.14 3.45
C TYR A 99 26.72 -20.43 4.59
N SER A 100 27.73 -19.58 4.78
CA SER A 100 28.78 -19.72 5.80
C SER A 100 28.25 -19.90 7.22
N LEU A 101 27.03 -19.42 7.51
CA LEU A 101 26.39 -19.48 8.83
C LEU A 101 25.25 -20.52 8.93
N VAL A 102 25.07 -21.37 7.91
CA VAL A 102 23.97 -22.35 7.89
C VAL A 102 24.25 -23.54 8.80
N GLU A 103 23.31 -23.80 9.71
CA GLU A 103 23.20 -25.06 10.44
C GLU A 103 21.88 -25.76 10.09
N TYR A 104 21.93 -26.80 9.27
CA TYR A 104 20.71 -27.49 8.84
C TYR A 104 20.27 -28.53 9.85
N ARG A 105 19.07 -28.34 10.41
CA ARG A 105 18.44 -29.28 11.37
C ARG A 105 17.17 -29.94 10.81
N GLY A 106 16.83 -29.65 9.56
CA GLY A 106 15.65 -30.19 8.88
C GLY A 106 14.84 -29.11 8.14
N ARG A 107 13.93 -29.57 7.26
CA ARG A 107 13.18 -28.71 6.33
C ARG A 107 12.32 -27.62 6.99
N ALA A 108 11.78 -27.89 8.17
CA ALA A 108 10.92 -26.96 8.91
C ALA A 108 11.70 -26.04 9.88
N HIS A 109 13.03 -26.19 9.98
CA HIS A 109 13.85 -25.36 10.84
C HIS A 109 14.37 -24.14 10.07
N LYS A 110 14.51 -23.02 10.78
CA LYS A 110 15.12 -21.81 10.24
C LYS A 110 16.62 -21.99 10.08
N VAL A 111 17.15 -21.43 9.00
CA VAL A 111 18.58 -21.36 8.69
C VAL A 111 19.01 -19.90 8.52
N LYS A 112 20.22 -19.58 8.97
CA LYS A 112 20.84 -18.25 8.83
C LYS A 112 21.57 -18.18 7.49
N ILE A 113 21.13 -17.29 6.61
CA ILE A 113 21.64 -17.18 5.24
C ILE A 113 21.97 -15.71 4.97
N ILE A 114 23.05 -15.46 4.24
CA ILE A 114 23.45 -14.11 3.86
C ILE A 114 23.04 -13.88 2.41
N CYS A 115 22.13 -12.94 2.20
CA CYS A 115 21.78 -12.43 0.87
C CYS A 115 22.73 -11.29 0.50
N PRO A 116 23.38 -11.31 -0.69
CA PRO A 116 24.25 -10.20 -1.11
C PRO A 116 23.54 -8.84 -1.17
N LYS A 117 22.21 -8.83 -1.36
CA LYS A 117 21.41 -7.61 -1.47
C LYS A 117 20.85 -7.12 -0.12
N HIS A 118 20.44 -8.05 0.74
CA HIS A 118 19.69 -7.72 1.98
C HIS A 118 20.42 -8.08 3.27
N GLY A 119 21.63 -8.64 3.17
CA GLY A 119 22.42 -9.08 4.32
C GLY A 119 21.89 -10.37 4.96
N LEU A 120 22.19 -10.55 6.24
CA LEU A 120 21.84 -11.73 7.02
C LEU A 120 20.32 -11.79 7.27
N PHE A 121 19.71 -12.93 6.95
CA PHE A 121 18.30 -13.21 7.25
C PHE A 121 18.10 -14.65 7.72
N GLU A 122 16.95 -14.91 8.35
CA GLU A 122 16.55 -16.24 8.80
C GLU A 122 15.24 -16.67 8.13
N GLN A 123 15.23 -17.88 7.58
CA GLN A 123 14.04 -18.45 6.93
C GLN A 123 14.03 -19.97 7.06
N GLU A 124 12.83 -20.58 7.06
CA GLU A 124 12.71 -22.04 7.06
C GLU A 124 13.42 -22.64 5.84
N ALA A 125 14.18 -23.72 6.04
CA ALA A 125 15.00 -24.32 5.00
C ALA A 125 14.19 -24.74 3.76
N LYS A 126 12.96 -25.23 3.91
CA LYS A 126 12.05 -25.53 2.78
C LYS A 126 11.61 -24.29 2.01
N GLU A 127 11.48 -23.15 2.69
CA GLU A 127 11.01 -21.90 2.08
C GLU A 127 12.15 -21.25 1.31
N HIS A 128 13.36 -21.23 1.89
CA HIS A 128 14.56 -20.81 1.17
C HIS A 128 14.81 -21.69 -0.05
N TYR A 129 14.65 -23.02 0.07
CA TYR A 129 14.77 -23.95 -1.05
C TYR A 129 13.85 -23.57 -2.23
N ARG A 130 12.61 -23.14 -1.96
CA ARG A 130 11.62 -22.80 -3.00
C ARG A 130 11.75 -21.38 -3.54
N TYR A 131 11.97 -20.41 -2.66
CA TYR A 131 11.79 -18.99 -2.98
C TYR A 131 13.07 -18.16 -2.86
N GLY A 132 14.08 -18.67 -2.13
CA GLY A 132 15.24 -17.88 -1.72
C GLY A 132 14.85 -16.81 -0.69
N CYS A 133 15.61 -15.71 -0.65
CA CYS A 133 15.38 -14.58 0.25
C CYS A 133 14.02 -13.91 0.02
N TYR A 134 13.20 -13.87 1.07
CA TYR A 134 11.88 -13.23 1.01
C TYR A 134 11.95 -11.72 0.68
N HIS A 135 13.02 -11.03 1.07
CA HIS A 135 13.21 -9.62 0.70
C HIS A 135 13.45 -9.45 -0.81
N CYS A 136 14.25 -10.32 -1.44
CA CYS A 136 14.39 -10.34 -2.90
C CYS A 136 13.05 -10.58 -3.61
N GLY A 137 12.22 -11.47 -3.06
CA GLY A 137 10.85 -11.68 -3.54
C GLY A 137 10.01 -10.41 -3.48
N ASN A 138 10.03 -9.72 -2.34
CA ASN A 138 9.29 -8.47 -2.12
C ASN A 138 9.75 -7.34 -3.05
N ASP A 139 11.06 -7.22 -3.30
CA ASP A 139 11.60 -6.22 -4.21
C ASP A 139 11.09 -6.42 -5.63
N LYS A 140 11.10 -7.66 -6.14
CA LYS A 140 10.57 -8.00 -7.47
C LYS A 140 9.08 -7.65 -7.58
N ILE A 141 8.31 -7.90 -6.53
CA ILE A 141 6.89 -7.53 -6.48
C ILE A 141 6.73 -6.00 -6.52
N LYS A 142 7.51 -5.28 -5.70
CA LYS A 142 7.47 -3.81 -5.63
C LYS A 142 7.82 -3.18 -6.98
N GLU A 143 8.86 -3.68 -7.64
CA GLU A 143 9.27 -3.24 -8.97
C GLU A 143 8.16 -3.42 -10.01
N LYS A 144 7.55 -4.62 -10.04
CA LYS A 144 6.41 -4.91 -10.93
C LYS A 144 5.20 -4.02 -10.64
N LEU A 145 4.87 -3.79 -9.38
CA LEU A 145 3.77 -2.89 -8.99
C LEU A 145 4.05 -1.43 -9.33
N SER A 146 5.31 -0.98 -9.19
CA SER A 146 5.74 0.37 -9.56
C SER A 146 5.61 0.60 -11.06
N SER A 147 6.08 -0.35 -11.88
CA SER A 147 5.94 -0.28 -13.34
C SER A 147 4.47 -0.16 -13.77
N ASN A 148 3.59 -0.97 -13.18
CA ASN A 148 2.15 -0.89 -13.46
C ASN A 148 1.51 0.44 -12.97
N THR A 149 2.02 1.01 -11.88
CA THR A 149 1.56 2.30 -11.37
C THR A 149 1.93 3.43 -12.34
N SER A 150 3.16 3.43 -12.84
CA SER A 150 3.60 4.40 -13.85
C SER A 150 2.74 4.31 -15.12
N GLU A 151 2.49 3.08 -15.63
CA GLU A 151 1.65 2.87 -16.81
C GLU A 151 0.21 3.39 -16.61
N PHE A 152 -0.38 3.15 -15.44
CA PHE A 152 -1.69 3.70 -15.09
C PHE A 152 -1.68 5.23 -15.11
N ILE A 153 -0.66 5.85 -14.49
CA ILE A 153 -0.53 7.31 -14.40
C ILE A 153 -0.38 7.93 -15.80
N GLU A 154 0.42 7.33 -16.68
CA GLU A 154 0.57 7.79 -18.07
C GLU A 154 -0.77 7.78 -18.81
N LYS A 155 -1.51 6.67 -18.74
CA LYS A 155 -2.86 6.56 -19.35
C LYS A 155 -3.84 7.57 -18.76
N ALA A 156 -3.80 7.77 -17.44
CA ALA A 156 -4.67 8.71 -16.75
C ALA A 156 -4.35 10.17 -17.11
N LYS A 157 -3.06 10.52 -17.23
CA LYS A 157 -2.61 11.84 -17.72
C LYS A 157 -2.98 12.06 -19.19
N ALA A 158 -2.84 11.04 -20.04
CA ALA A 158 -3.26 11.14 -21.44
C ALA A 158 -4.77 11.45 -21.58
N LEU A 159 -5.61 10.89 -20.71
CA LEU A 159 -7.05 11.10 -20.72
C LEU A 159 -7.49 12.43 -20.07
N HIS A 160 -6.91 12.79 -18.93
CA HIS A 160 -7.36 13.92 -18.12
C HIS A 160 -6.49 15.17 -18.23
N GLY A 161 -5.35 15.09 -18.93
CA GLY A 161 -4.33 16.13 -18.95
C GLY A 161 -3.82 16.41 -17.54
N ASP A 162 -3.64 17.70 -17.24
CA ASP A 162 -3.12 18.15 -15.96
C ASP A 162 -4.19 18.23 -14.85
N LYS A 163 -5.42 17.75 -15.04
CA LYS A 163 -6.49 17.92 -14.03
C LYS A 163 -6.21 17.23 -12.68
N TYR A 164 -5.32 16.24 -12.66
CA TYR A 164 -5.04 15.42 -11.48
C TYR A 164 -3.55 15.23 -11.23
N ASN A 165 -3.20 15.18 -9.96
CA ASN A 165 -1.90 14.77 -9.45
C ASN A 165 -2.01 13.32 -8.90
N TYR A 166 -0.98 12.53 -9.18
CA TYR A 166 -0.92 11.11 -8.85
C TYR A 166 0.24 10.74 -7.91
N ASP A 167 0.88 11.72 -7.27
CA ASP A 167 2.09 11.51 -6.44
C ASP A 167 1.86 10.52 -5.28
N LEU A 168 0.61 10.40 -4.82
CA LEU A 168 0.20 9.47 -3.77
C LEU A 168 -0.55 8.24 -4.31
N THR A 169 -0.54 8.03 -5.63
CA THR A 169 -1.21 6.90 -6.28
C THR A 169 -0.37 5.64 -6.15
N ASN A 170 -1.01 4.54 -5.75
CA ASN A 170 -0.41 3.21 -5.72
C ASN A 170 -1.36 2.23 -6.41
N TYR A 171 -1.08 1.90 -7.67
CA TYR A 171 -1.92 1.02 -8.46
C TYR A 171 -1.66 -0.45 -8.09
N ARG A 172 -2.72 -1.13 -7.65
CA ARG A 172 -2.68 -2.57 -7.29
C ARG A 172 -3.65 -3.43 -8.09
N GLY A 173 -4.40 -2.82 -9.02
CA GLY A 173 -5.40 -3.49 -9.85
C GLY A 173 -6.54 -2.55 -10.26
N ASN A 174 -7.22 -2.87 -11.34
CA ASN A 174 -8.22 -1.99 -11.96
C ASN A 174 -9.48 -1.74 -11.12
N LYS A 175 -9.83 -2.67 -10.23
CA LYS A 175 -10.98 -2.59 -9.31
C LYS A 175 -10.63 -2.07 -7.92
N ILE A 176 -9.34 -1.91 -7.60
CA ILE A 176 -8.90 -1.43 -6.28
C ILE A 176 -8.81 0.08 -6.32
N LYS A 177 -9.53 0.77 -5.43
CA LYS A 177 -9.53 2.23 -5.40
C LYS A 177 -8.13 2.78 -5.11
N VAL A 178 -7.73 3.78 -5.90
CA VAL A 178 -6.50 4.55 -5.73
C VAL A 178 -6.84 5.97 -5.27
N LYS A 179 -5.88 6.60 -4.59
CA LYS A 179 -5.99 8.01 -4.18
C LYS A 179 -5.55 8.88 -5.35
N ILE A 180 -6.43 9.76 -5.81
CA ILE A 180 -6.18 10.73 -6.88
C ILE A 180 -6.35 12.12 -6.28
N ILE A 181 -5.42 13.03 -6.59
CA ILE A 181 -5.47 14.41 -6.11
C ILE A 181 -6.04 15.26 -7.23
N CYS A 182 -7.19 15.88 -7.01
CA CYS A 182 -7.71 16.87 -7.94
C CYS A 182 -6.90 18.16 -7.80
N GLN A 183 -6.56 18.84 -8.89
CA GLN A 183 -5.95 20.16 -8.79
C GLN A 183 -6.91 21.23 -8.24
N PHE A 184 -8.22 20.98 -8.28
CA PHE A 184 -9.26 21.92 -7.89
C PHE A 184 -9.92 21.59 -6.55
N HIS A 185 -9.76 20.35 -6.08
CA HIS A 185 -10.40 19.80 -4.89
C HIS A 185 -9.43 18.92 -4.09
N LYS A 186 -9.87 18.42 -2.94
CA LYS A 186 -9.04 17.51 -2.13
C LYS A 186 -8.83 16.16 -2.82
N SER A 187 -7.92 15.36 -2.25
CA SER A 187 -7.74 13.98 -2.70
C SER A 187 -9.03 13.17 -2.54
N PHE A 188 -9.35 12.35 -3.52
CA PHE A 188 -10.50 11.45 -3.51
C PHE A 188 -10.07 10.03 -3.88
N MET A 189 -10.93 9.06 -3.60
CA MET A 189 -10.70 7.64 -3.90
C MET A 189 -11.54 7.22 -5.08
N GLN A 190 -10.93 6.59 -6.08
CA GLN A 190 -11.61 6.11 -7.28
C GLN A 190 -10.95 4.84 -7.82
N THR A 191 -11.71 3.97 -8.50
CA THR A 191 -11.09 2.83 -9.16
C THR A 191 -10.34 3.29 -10.41
N PRO A 192 -9.16 2.71 -10.72
CA PRO A 192 -8.45 2.98 -11.96
C PRO A 192 -9.31 2.74 -13.21
N ASN A 193 -10.17 1.71 -13.21
CA ASN A 193 -11.08 1.45 -14.33
C ASN A 193 -12.03 2.63 -14.58
N ASP A 194 -12.73 3.10 -13.55
CA ASP A 194 -13.66 4.24 -13.69
C ASP A 194 -12.91 5.51 -14.09
N HIS A 195 -11.73 5.73 -13.51
CA HIS A 195 -10.91 6.88 -13.83
C HIS A 195 -10.47 6.91 -15.29
N LEU A 196 -10.03 5.75 -15.82
CA LEU A 196 -9.66 5.58 -17.23
C LEU A 196 -10.88 5.55 -18.18
N MET A 197 -12.10 5.39 -17.66
CA MET A 197 -13.34 5.62 -18.40
C MET A 197 -13.76 7.11 -18.43
N GLY A 198 -12.95 8.00 -17.85
CA GLY A 198 -13.19 9.44 -17.86
C GLY A 198 -13.96 9.94 -16.64
N VAL A 199 -14.27 9.08 -15.66
CA VAL A 199 -14.91 9.51 -14.42
C VAL A 199 -13.91 10.33 -13.62
N GLY A 200 -14.23 11.59 -13.36
CA GLY A 200 -13.36 12.54 -12.65
C GLY A 200 -13.68 12.72 -11.17
N CYS A 201 -13.22 13.84 -10.61
CA CYS A 201 -13.51 14.22 -9.23
C CYS A 201 -15.03 14.40 -9.00
N PRO A 202 -15.61 13.78 -7.95
CA PRO A 202 -17.02 13.97 -7.60
C PRO A 202 -17.37 15.42 -7.25
N GLN A 203 -16.43 16.18 -6.68
CA GLN A 203 -16.64 17.59 -6.34
C GLN A 203 -16.68 18.46 -7.61
N CYS A 204 -15.76 18.27 -8.56
CA CYS A 204 -15.85 18.93 -9.87
C CYS A 204 -17.19 18.65 -10.57
N LYS A 205 -17.71 17.43 -10.44
CA LYS A 205 -19.01 17.06 -11.03
C LYS A 205 -20.19 17.81 -10.40
N ASN A 206 -20.09 18.13 -9.11
CA ASN A 206 -21.16 18.74 -8.31
C ASN A 206 -21.02 20.26 -8.17
N GLU A 207 -19.94 20.88 -8.66
CA GLU A 207 -19.83 22.33 -8.71
C GLU A 207 -20.87 22.89 -9.69
N ILE A 208 -21.94 23.44 -9.14
CA ILE A 208 -22.91 24.23 -9.89
C ILE A 208 -22.24 25.58 -10.18
N SER A 209 -21.53 25.69 -11.31
CA SER A 209 -21.24 27.01 -11.84
C SER A 209 -22.54 27.54 -12.46
N LEU A 210 -23.08 28.64 -11.90
CA LEU A 210 -24.28 29.31 -12.42
C LEU A 210 -24.16 29.63 -13.93
N TRP A 211 -22.92 29.69 -14.44
CA TRP A 211 -22.56 29.77 -15.84
C TRP A 211 -21.47 28.77 -16.17
N LYS A 212 -21.55 28.06 -17.29
CA LYS A 212 -20.38 27.32 -17.83
C LYS A 212 -19.39 28.33 -18.39
N ARG A 213 -18.08 28.04 -18.32
CA ARG A 213 -17.03 28.90 -18.90
C ARG A 213 -17.32 29.24 -20.36
N SER A 214 -17.75 28.26 -21.16
CA SER A 214 -18.13 28.46 -22.57
C SER A 214 -19.23 29.49 -22.74
N ASP A 215 -20.27 29.41 -21.90
CA ASP A 215 -21.44 30.26 -21.99
C ASP A 215 -21.07 31.69 -21.58
N TYR A 216 -20.23 31.84 -20.55
CA TYR A 216 -19.73 33.13 -20.09
C TYR A 216 -18.85 33.82 -21.13
N VAL A 217 -17.90 33.07 -21.71
CA VAL A 217 -17.01 33.59 -22.77
C VAL A 217 -17.84 34.01 -23.98
N LYS A 218 -18.77 33.16 -24.44
CA LYS A 218 -19.66 33.48 -25.56
C LYS A 218 -20.48 34.75 -25.31
N LEU A 219 -21.03 34.92 -24.11
CA LEU A 219 -21.75 36.15 -23.73
C LEU A 219 -20.85 37.39 -23.85
N CYS A 220 -19.59 37.30 -23.43
CA CYS A 220 -18.64 38.41 -23.49
C CYS A 220 -18.22 38.71 -24.93
N ASP A 221 -18.02 37.68 -25.75
CA ASP A 221 -17.71 37.84 -27.18
C ASP A 221 -18.85 38.57 -27.91
N GLU A 222 -20.11 38.20 -27.62
CA GLU A 222 -21.28 38.79 -28.29
C GLU A 222 -21.60 40.22 -27.84
N ARG A 223 -21.31 40.59 -26.59
CA ARG A 223 -21.86 41.82 -25.97
C ARG A 223 -20.82 42.76 -25.36
N HIS A 224 -19.57 42.32 -25.24
CA HIS A 224 -18.53 43.00 -24.46
C HIS A 224 -17.14 42.92 -25.10
N ASP A 225 -17.05 42.82 -26.42
CA ASP A 225 -15.77 42.81 -27.16
C ASP A 225 -14.81 41.69 -26.69
N GLY A 226 -15.37 40.56 -26.26
CA GLY A 226 -14.63 39.41 -25.72
C GLY A 226 -13.90 39.69 -24.41
N LYS A 227 -14.18 40.82 -23.74
CA LYS A 227 -13.49 41.26 -22.52
C LYS A 227 -14.35 41.11 -21.28
N SER A 228 -13.67 40.93 -20.15
CA SER A 228 -14.25 40.97 -18.81
C SER A 228 -13.29 41.67 -17.84
N ASN A 229 -13.75 41.90 -16.63
CA ASN A 229 -12.98 42.58 -15.58
C ASN A 229 -12.92 41.73 -14.32
N LEU A 230 -11.72 41.46 -13.83
CA LEU A 230 -11.47 40.98 -12.47
C LEU A 230 -11.37 42.17 -11.53
N TYR A 231 -12.03 42.10 -10.37
CA TYR A 231 -11.84 43.07 -9.29
C TYR A 231 -11.43 42.39 -7.98
N LEU A 232 -10.59 43.08 -7.22
CA LEU A 232 -10.31 42.83 -5.81
C LEU A 232 -10.73 44.08 -5.02
N ILE A 233 -11.68 43.92 -4.11
CA ILE A 233 -12.14 44.99 -3.23
C ILE A 233 -11.90 44.62 -1.77
N LYS A 234 -11.60 45.64 -0.94
CA LYS A 234 -11.63 45.55 0.51
C LYS A 234 -12.99 46.07 0.99
N CYS A 235 -13.73 45.26 1.70
CA CYS A 235 -15.03 45.58 2.27
C CYS A 235 -14.87 45.80 3.77
N TYR A 236 -15.56 46.79 4.32
CA TYR A 236 -15.46 47.13 5.74
C TYR A 236 -16.74 47.74 6.30
N SER A 237 -16.95 47.51 7.60
CA SER A 237 -17.93 48.16 8.46
C SER A 237 -17.28 48.47 9.81
N SER A 238 -18.05 48.94 10.80
CA SER A 238 -17.56 49.08 12.18
C SER A 238 -17.17 47.73 12.82
N ASN A 239 -17.68 46.61 12.31
CA ASN A 239 -17.63 45.31 12.99
C ASN A 239 -16.73 44.29 12.30
N GLU A 240 -16.44 44.45 11.01
CA GLU A 240 -15.64 43.50 10.25
C GLU A 240 -14.93 44.13 9.06
N VAL A 241 -13.85 43.48 8.63
CA VAL A 241 -13.10 43.80 7.42
C VAL A 241 -12.80 42.50 6.69
N PHE A 242 -13.03 42.48 5.38
CA PHE A 242 -12.75 41.34 4.53
C PHE A 242 -12.48 41.78 3.10
N TYR A 243 -12.15 40.83 2.24
CA TYR A 243 -11.83 41.06 0.83
C TYR A 243 -12.76 40.25 -0.05
N LYS A 244 -13.08 40.77 -1.23
CA LYS A 244 -13.86 40.05 -2.23
C LYS A 244 -13.14 40.08 -3.57
N ILE A 245 -13.02 38.91 -4.19
CA ILE A 245 -12.53 38.76 -5.56
C ILE A 245 -13.68 38.27 -6.42
N GLY A 246 -13.95 38.97 -7.51
CA GLY A 246 -14.97 38.53 -8.46
C GLY A 246 -14.74 39.08 -9.85
N ILE A 247 -15.57 38.65 -10.79
CA ILE A 247 -15.57 39.13 -12.17
C ILE A 247 -16.84 39.90 -12.53
N THR A 248 -16.72 40.82 -13.48
CA THR A 248 -17.85 41.58 -14.02
C THR A 248 -17.57 42.12 -15.41
N VAL A 249 -18.61 42.20 -16.24
CA VAL A 249 -18.59 42.90 -17.54
C VAL A 249 -18.98 44.39 -17.41
N LYS A 250 -19.45 44.81 -16.23
CA LYS A 250 -19.87 46.19 -15.93
C LYS A 250 -18.81 46.91 -15.10
N LYS A 251 -18.88 48.24 -14.99
CA LYS A 251 -18.10 48.99 -13.99
C LYS A 251 -18.50 48.56 -12.57
N ILE A 252 -17.55 48.51 -11.64
CA ILE A 252 -17.78 48.11 -10.23
C ILE A 252 -18.94 48.88 -9.60
N LYS A 253 -19.00 50.21 -9.80
CA LYS A 253 -20.10 51.05 -9.27
C LYS A 253 -21.48 50.56 -9.73
N ASN A 254 -21.60 50.07 -10.97
CA ASN A 254 -22.85 49.55 -11.52
C ASN A 254 -23.12 48.10 -11.07
N ARG A 255 -22.10 47.37 -10.65
CA ARG A 255 -22.24 46.01 -10.11
C ARG A 255 -22.86 46.00 -8.71
N PHE A 256 -22.62 47.07 -7.94
CA PHE A 256 -22.92 47.18 -6.52
C PHE A 256 -23.89 48.32 -6.15
N SER A 257 -24.51 49.00 -7.12
CA SER A 257 -25.22 50.27 -6.89
C SER A 257 -26.37 50.19 -5.87
N TYR A 258 -26.97 49.01 -5.66
CA TYR A 258 -28.05 48.80 -4.68
C TYR A 258 -27.84 47.57 -3.78
N ASP A 259 -26.82 46.74 -4.05
CA ASP A 259 -26.70 45.39 -3.46
C ASP A 259 -25.56 45.24 -2.44
N MET A 260 -24.71 46.27 -2.25
CA MET A 260 -23.55 46.15 -1.38
C MET A 260 -23.82 46.77 -0.01
N PRO A 261 -23.97 45.96 1.07
CA PRO A 261 -24.26 46.47 2.41
C PRO A 261 -23.03 47.01 3.15
N TYR A 262 -21.86 46.99 2.52
CA TYR A 262 -20.58 47.43 3.10
C TYR A 262 -19.99 48.59 2.32
N SER A 263 -19.27 49.47 3.02
CA SER A 263 -18.31 50.37 2.38
C SER A 263 -17.17 49.55 1.78
N TYR A 264 -16.63 50.01 0.65
CA TYR A 264 -15.57 49.29 -0.03
C TYR A 264 -14.53 50.20 -0.68
N GLU A 265 -13.32 49.66 -0.83
CA GLU A 265 -12.19 50.25 -1.53
C GLU A 265 -11.74 49.29 -2.65
N VAL A 266 -11.48 49.82 -3.85
CA VAL A 266 -10.97 49.03 -4.97
C VAL A 266 -9.45 48.92 -4.85
N ILE A 267 -8.95 47.71 -4.63
CA ILE A 267 -7.51 47.45 -4.54
C ILE A 267 -6.95 47.13 -5.91
N LYS A 268 -7.64 46.28 -6.69
CA LYS A 268 -7.24 45.94 -8.07
C LYS A 268 -8.44 45.85 -9.00
N PHE A 269 -8.20 46.23 -10.24
CA PHE A 269 -9.14 46.12 -11.34
C PHE A 269 -8.38 45.79 -12.63
N ILE A 270 -8.58 44.59 -13.17
CA ILE A 270 -7.87 44.10 -14.36
C ILE A 270 -8.90 43.80 -15.45
N SER A 271 -8.79 44.47 -16.60
CA SER A 271 -9.66 44.26 -17.77
C SER A 271 -8.92 43.46 -18.84
N GLU A 272 -9.36 42.25 -19.14
CA GLU A 272 -8.66 41.32 -20.04
C GLU A 272 -9.65 40.45 -20.82
N SER A 273 -9.15 39.58 -21.69
CA SER A 273 -10.00 38.58 -22.35
C SER A 273 -10.85 37.80 -21.34
N ALA A 274 -12.12 37.57 -21.65
CA ALA A 274 -13.08 36.96 -20.73
C ALA A 274 -12.66 35.55 -20.30
N SER A 275 -12.03 34.81 -21.21
CA SER A 275 -11.45 33.49 -20.97
C SER A 275 -10.35 33.55 -19.90
N PHE A 276 -9.40 34.48 -20.06
CA PHE A 276 -8.32 34.70 -19.10
C PHE A 276 -8.84 35.16 -17.73
N VAL A 277 -9.74 36.13 -17.71
CA VAL A 277 -10.31 36.69 -16.48
C VAL A 277 -11.06 35.63 -15.67
N TRP A 278 -11.84 34.78 -16.35
CA TRP A 278 -12.51 33.63 -15.72
C TRP A 278 -11.50 32.68 -15.08
N ASP A 279 -10.47 32.29 -15.84
CA ASP A 279 -9.46 31.34 -15.36
C ASP A 279 -8.65 31.92 -14.20
N LEU A 280 -8.34 33.23 -14.25
CA LEU A 280 -7.65 33.96 -13.21
C LEU A 280 -8.47 34.03 -11.92
N GLU A 281 -9.77 34.35 -11.99
CA GLU A 281 -10.65 34.36 -10.82
C GLU A 281 -10.65 33.00 -10.11
N LYS A 282 -10.86 31.91 -10.87
CA LYS A 282 -10.86 30.55 -10.30
C LYS A 282 -9.51 30.21 -9.69
N LYS A 283 -8.39 30.60 -10.32
CA LYS A 283 -7.05 30.42 -9.76
C LYS A 283 -6.89 31.16 -8.43
N LEU A 284 -7.33 32.41 -8.33
CA LEU A 284 -7.23 33.20 -7.10
C LEU A 284 -8.10 32.62 -5.98
N HIS A 285 -9.34 32.22 -6.27
CA HIS A 285 -10.20 31.58 -5.28
C HIS A 285 -9.59 30.27 -4.74
N ARG A 286 -8.88 29.51 -5.59
CA ARG A 286 -8.13 28.30 -5.16
C ARG A 286 -6.97 28.64 -4.24
N LEU A 287 -6.15 29.64 -4.60
CA LEU A 287 -5.01 30.08 -3.79
C LEU A 287 -5.44 30.62 -2.43
N LEU A 288 -6.68 31.10 -2.32
CA LEU A 288 -7.21 31.74 -1.13
C LEU A 288 -8.20 30.86 -0.35
N VAL A 289 -8.25 29.55 -0.63
CA VAL A 289 -9.24 28.65 -0.01
C VAL A 289 -9.15 28.64 1.53
N ASP A 290 -7.93 28.66 2.06
CA ASP A 290 -7.67 28.67 3.51
C ASP A 290 -8.01 30.03 4.17
N TYR A 291 -8.22 31.06 3.35
CA TYR A 291 -8.57 32.41 3.78
C TYR A 291 -10.06 32.70 3.55
N LYS A 292 -10.89 31.73 3.18
CA LYS A 292 -12.33 31.94 2.97
C LYS A 292 -12.99 32.59 4.19
N TYR A 293 -13.86 33.56 3.93
CA TYR A 293 -14.54 34.32 4.95
C TYR A 293 -16.03 34.45 4.62
N THR A 294 -16.87 34.39 5.65
CA THR A 294 -18.31 34.57 5.54
C THR A 294 -18.70 35.88 6.23
N PRO A 295 -19.12 36.92 5.47
CA PRO A 295 -19.54 38.19 6.04
C PRO A 295 -20.76 38.06 6.96
N ASN A 296 -20.85 38.92 7.98
CA ASN A 296 -21.99 38.89 8.90
C ASN A 296 -23.31 39.29 8.22
N ILE A 297 -23.26 40.26 7.31
CA ILE A 297 -24.39 40.70 6.49
C ILE A 297 -24.30 39.99 5.13
N GLN A 298 -25.29 39.17 4.82
CA GLN A 298 -25.33 38.44 3.57
C GLN A 298 -25.68 39.34 2.38
N PHE A 299 -25.05 39.09 1.24
CA PHE A 299 -25.31 39.78 -0.04
C PHE A 299 -24.96 38.89 -1.23
N GLY A 300 -25.40 39.29 -2.42
CA GLY A 300 -25.13 38.55 -3.66
C GLY A 300 -23.63 38.42 -3.94
N GLY A 301 -23.12 37.18 -3.90
CA GLY A 301 -21.70 36.88 -4.10
C GLY A 301 -20.86 36.84 -2.82
N ALA A 302 -21.48 36.76 -1.64
CA ALA A 302 -20.79 36.61 -0.35
C ALA A 302 -19.91 35.34 -0.26
N ASN A 303 -20.16 34.31 -1.09
CA ASN A 303 -19.35 33.08 -1.16
C ASN A 303 -17.93 33.28 -1.72
N GLU A 304 -17.61 34.48 -2.22
CA GLU A 304 -16.33 34.82 -2.86
C GLU A 304 -15.50 35.78 -1.99
N CYS A 305 -15.70 35.73 -0.67
CA CYS A 305 -15.03 36.59 0.30
C CYS A 305 -13.89 35.87 1.03
N PHE A 306 -12.90 36.66 1.47
CA PHE A 306 -11.66 36.20 2.09
C PHE A 306 -11.26 37.12 3.25
N SER A 307 -10.67 36.56 4.31
CA SER A 307 -10.25 37.30 5.50
C SER A 307 -8.99 38.11 5.25
N VAL A 308 -8.07 37.57 4.44
CA VAL A 308 -6.77 38.17 4.11
C VAL A 308 -6.40 37.85 2.66
N ILE A 309 -5.69 38.77 2.01
CA ILE A 309 -5.02 38.54 0.73
C ILE A 309 -3.50 38.46 0.97
N PRO A 310 -2.86 37.29 0.81
CA PRO A 310 -1.42 37.14 0.95
C PRO A 310 -0.63 38.06 0.01
N LYS A 311 0.56 38.50 0.46
CA LYS A 311 1.43 39.39 -0.31
C LYS A 311 1.80 38.82 -1.68
N ASP A 312 2.00 37.52 -1.79
CA ASP A 312 2.37 36.90 -3.06
C ASP A 312 1.20 36.88 -4.06
N THR A 313 -0.04 36.86 -3.58
CA THR A 313 -1.23 37.05 -4.42
C THR A 313 -1.30 38.47 -4.96
N LEU A 314 -0.97 39.47 -4.13
CA LEU A 314 -0.90 40.87 -4.59
C LEU A 314 0.20 41.05 -5.63
N LYS A 315 1.41 40.52 -5.39
CA LYS A 315 2.51 40.57 -6.37
C LYS A 315 2.13 39.93 -7.71
N LEU A 316 1.42 38.79 -7.68
CA LEU A 316 0.92 38.16 -8.90
C LEU A 316 -0.01 39.11 -9.67
N LEU A 317 -0.96 39.74 -8.98
CA LEU A 317 -1.88 40.70 -9.60
C LEU A 317 -1.16 41.95 -10.13
N ASP A 318 -0.15 42.44 -9.41
CA ASP A 318 0.68 43.57 -9.84
C ASP A 318 1.43 43.26 -11.14
N SER A 319 2.01 42.06 -11.25
CA SER A 319 2.78 41.64 -12.44
C SER A 319 1.95 41.63 -13.73
N LEU A 320 0.65 41.35 -13.62
CA LEU A 320 -0.30 41.32 -14.75
C LEU A 320 -0.71 42.73 -15.21
N ASP A 321 -0.60 43.73 -14.33
CA ASP A 321 -0.86 45.12 -14.64
C ASP A 321 0.35 45.73 -15.38
N SER A 322 1.56 45.38 -14.95
CA SER A 322 2.81 45.86 -15.56
C SER A 322 3.05 45.31 -16.98
N SER A 323 2.60 44.09 -17.29
CA SER A 323 2.76 43.52 -18.64
C SER A 323 2.00 44.30 -19.72
N LYS A 324 0.94 45.04 -19.35
CA LYS A 324 0.20 45.92 -20.28
C LYS A 324 0.95 47.20 -20.60
N GLN A 325 1.72 47.73 -19.65
CA GLN A 325 2.53 48.93 -19.90
C GLN A 325 3.69 48.65 -20.87
N LEU A 326 4.25 47.44 -20.87
CA LEU A 326 5.32 47.05 -21.79
C LEU A 326 4.84 46.85 -23.24
N GLN A 327 3.60 46.41 -23.47
CA GLN A 327 3.04 46.26 -24.83
C GLN A 327 2.63 47.60 -25.48
N LEU A 328 2.62 48.70 -24.73
CA LEU A 328 2.33 50.05 -25.24
C LEU A 328 3.60 50.87 -25.54
N ILE A 329 4.78 50.33 -25.23
CA ILE A 329 6.09 51.00 -25.41
C ILE A 329 6.93 50.31 -26.50
N ALA A 330 6.46 49.22 -27.10
CA ALA A 330 7.14 48.46 -28.15
C ALA A 330 6.65 48.79 -29.56
#